data_AF-A0A3N1PCP7-F1
#
_entry.id   AF-A0A3N1PCP7-F1
#
_cell.length_a   1.000
_cell.length_b   1.000
_cell.length_c   1.000
_cell.angle_alpha   90.00
_cell.angle_beta   90.00
_cell.angle_gamma   90.00
#
_symmetry.space_group_name_H-M   'P 1'
#
loop_
_entity.id
_entity.type
_entity.pdbx_description
1 polymer ?
#
loop_
_entity_poly.entity_id
_entity_poly.type
_entity_poly.pdbx_seq_one_letter_code
_entity_poly.pdbx_strand_id
1 'polypeptide(L)'
;MKTPLLASLMALLLLSGCDTNSKVRAPVKAPAQTMKAEVPPKAPTAPATTLSDKLSPRQQALAMTLLDAPLHYAPGRYSQFMVPAGKDSFPLLLGKKTGRPMASAGVSEQGRRYLAFGTVPVTYEFEPFFPNLQELVGWLLSGEPGFVYKPGAVVATAFLGAQEKKVTGWLRRNMKDIALVRCDVLGLKECLGAADLVVVGAEGDLAEAQTLVNALKQKSALPVLYLHTPFWKESQFASLVLNSLELRQGEAGGNYWAQDAANWDNLGDMLQTRLAMNTAPAEKGE
;
A
#
# COMPACT_ATOMS: atom_id res chain seq x y z
N MET A 1 -25.97 18.52 57.49
CA MET A 1 -24.79 19.03 58.24
C MET A 1 -23.99 19.87 57.25
N LYS A 2 -24.27 21.17 57.18
CA LYS A 2 -23.49 22.29 57.78
C LYS A 2 -22.07 22.43 57.18
N THR A 3 -21.93 23.36 56.24
CA THR A 3 -20.72 24.17 55.99
C THR A 3 -20.38 25.02 57.23
N PRO A 4 -19.10 25.39 57.42
CA PRO A 4 -18.65 26.80 57.24
C PRO A 4 -17.24 26.89 56.58
N LEU A 5 -16.83 27.89 55.77
CA LEU A 5 -16.74 29.37 55.85
C LEU A 5 -15.40 29.91 56.43
N LEU A 6 -14.85 30.91 55.71
CA LEU A 6 -14.01 32.07 56.13
C LEU A 6 -12.55 31.80 56.51
N ALA A 7 -11.58 32.72 56.40
CA ALA A 7 -11.35 33.99 55.70
C ALA A 7 -10.04 34.60 56.25
N SER A 8 -9.60 35.70 55.62
CA SER A 8 -8.77 36.79 56.19
C SER A 8 -7.26 36.59 56.26
N LEU A 9 -6.41 37.62 56.24
CA LEU A 9 -6.39 39.04 55.83
C LEU A 9 -5.04 39.58 56.38
N MET A 10 -4.59 40.75 55.93
CA MET A 10 -3.57 41.66 56.54
C MET A 10 -2.08 41.31 56.36
N ALA A 11 -1.14 42.26 56.31
CA ALA A 11 -1.10 43.74 56.18
C ALA A 11 0.42 44.09 56.03
N LEU A 12 0.80 44.95 55.07
CA LEU A 12 1.28 46.34 55.20
C LEU A 12 2.59 46.63 55.99
N LEU A 13 3.30 47.69 55.52
CA LEU A 13 4.39 48.50 56.12
C LEU A 13 5.86 48.14 55.78
N LEU A 14 6.82 49.06 55.60
CA LEU A 14 6.91 50.48 55.19
C LEU A 14 8.41 50.77 54.86
N LEU A 15 8.64 51.63 53.87
CA LEU A 15 9.69 52.66 53.67
C LEU A 15 11.10 52.60 54.34
N SER A 16 12.13 52.69 53.50
CA SER A 16 13.27 53.66 53.55
C SER A 16 14.15 53.40 52.31
N GLY A 17 14.44 54.31 51.37
CA GLY A 17 14.79 55.71 51.49
C GLY A 17 16.32 55.84 51.51
N CYS A 18 16.96 56.02 50.35
CA CYS A 18 18.19 56.81 50.15
C CYS A 18 18.52 56.90 48.66
N ASP A 19 18.49 58.14 48.19
CA ASP A 19 18.74 58.58 46.82
C ASP A 19 20.16 59.17 46.78
N THR A 20 21.05 58.66 45.94
CA THR A 20 22.29 59.35 45.57
C THR A 20 22.50 59.25 44.07
N ASN A 21 22.02 60.31 43.42
CA ASN A 21 22.29 60.75 42.08
C ASN A 21 23.79 60.70 41.73
N SER A 22 24.15 59.95 40.69
CA SER A 22 25.37 60.18 39.91
C SER A 22 25.09 59.86 38.46
N LYS A 23 24.89 60.94 37.70
CA LYS A 23 24.81 60.97 36.24
C LYS A 23 26.05 60.32 35.64
N VAL A 24 25.89 59.11 35.11
CA VAL A 24 26.82 58.53 34.14
C VAL A 24 26.14 58.55 32.78
N ARG A 25 26.76 59.29 31.84
CA ARG A 25 26.37 59.38 30.44
C ARG A 25 26.15 57.99 29.85
N ALA A 26 24.95 57.74 29.34
CA ALA A 26 24.71 56.63 28.44
C ALA A 26 25.55 56.83 27.16
N PRO A 27 26.37 55.84 26.73
CA PRO A 27 26.85 55.82 25.36
C PRO A 27 25.66 55.55 24.44
N VAL A 28 25.49 56.39 23.43
CA VAL A 28 24.55 56.19 22.34
C VAL A 28 24.87 54.85 21.69
N LYS A 29 24.02 53.85 21.92
CA LYS A 29 24.10 52.57 21.23
C LYS A 29 23.63 52.79 19.80
N ALA A 30 24.55 52.67 18.85
CA ALA A 30 24.22 52.66 17.43
C ALA A 30 23.10 51.65 17.14
N PRO A 31 22.19 51.91 16.19
CA PRO A 31 21.14 50.96 15.85
C PRO A 31 21.81 49.65 15.43
N ALA A 32 21.51 48.59 16.18
CA ALA A 32 21.89 47.25 15.80
C ALA A 32 21.19 46.94 14.47
N GLN A 33 21.97 46.87 13.39
CA GLN A 33 21.52 46.24 12.17
C GLN A 33 21.25 44.78 12.50
N THR A 34 19.97 44.44 12.69
CA THR A 34 19.51 43.06 12.62
C THR A 34 19.81 42.57 11.21
N MET A 35 20.96 41.91 11.04
CA MET A 35 21.17 41.03 9.92
C MET A 35 20.07 39.97 10.01
N LYS A 36 19.10 40.03 9.09
CA LYS A 36 18.18 38.91 8.86
C LYS A 36 19.05 37.69 8.61
N ALA A 37 18.95 36.68 9.48
CA ALA A 37 19.48 35.37 9.17
C ALA A 37 18.87 34.97 7.83
N GLU A 38 19.74 34.84 6.82
CA GLU A 38 19.35 34.37 5.51
C GLU A 38 18.85 32.94 5.69
N VAL A 39 17.54 32.75 5.50
CA VAL A 39 16.92 31.44 5.49
C VAL A 39 17.68 30.63 4.45
N PRO A 40 18.31 29.50 4.80
CA PRO A 40 19.02 28.69 3.82
C PRO A 40 18.06 28.38 2.67
N PRO A 41 18.51 28.48 1.41
CA PRO A 41 17.64 28.25 0.27
C PRO A 41 16.95 26.90 0.44
N LYS A 42 15.62 26.92 0.42
CA LYS A 42 14.80 25.70 0.42
C LYS A 42 15.39 24.76 -0.62
N ALA A 43 15.92 23.62 -0.17
CA ALA A 43 16.51 22.63 -1.05
C ALA A 43 15.56 22.42 -2.23
N PRO A 44 16.04 22.43 -3.49
CA PRO A 44 15.18 22.24 -4.65
C PRO A 44 14.39 20.95 -4.41
N THR A 45 13.07 21.07 -4.28
CA THR A 45 12.18 19.93 -4.20
C THR A 45 12.47 19.07 -5.41
N ALA A 46 12.98 17.85 -5.19
CA ALA A 46 13.24 16.91 -6.26
C ALA A 46 12.04 16.86 -7.21
N PRO A 47 12.26 16.86 -8.54
CA PRO A 47 11.17 16.85 -9.50
C PRO A 47 10.20 15.71 -9.16
N ALA A 48 8.92 16.03 -9.21
CA ALA A 48 7.84 15.08 -8.96
C ALA A 48 8.00 13.88 -9.88
N THR A 49 8.33 12.70 -9.34
CA THR A 49 8.45 11.50 -10.18
C THR A 49 7.05 10.94 -10.45
N THR A 50 6.68 10.85 -11.74
CA THR A 50 5.45 10.19 -12.18
C THR A 50 5.61 8.67 -12.13
N LEU A 51 4.52 7.92 -12.32
CA LEU A 51 4.60 6.48 -12.52
C LEU A 51 5.45 6.14 -13.75
N SER A 52 5.20 6.81 -14.88
CA SER A 52 5.94 6.58 -16.12
C SER A 52 7.45 6.78 -15.95
N ASP A 53 7.87 7.75 -15.13
CA ASP A 53 9.30 7.99 -14.86
C ASP A 53 9.94 6.88 -13.99
N LYS A 54 9.14 6.14 -13.22
CA LYS A 54 9.63 5.04 -12.36
C LYS A 54 9.65 3.70 -13.07
N LEU A 55 8.79 3.48 -14.05
CA LEU A 55 8.70 2.20 -14.74
C LEU A 55 9.86 2.05 -15.72
N SER A 56 10.46 0.85 -15.75
CA SER A 56 11.26 0.46 -16.91
C SER A 56 10.37 0.35 -18.15
N PRO A 57 10.92 0.46 -19.38
CA PRO A 57 10.15 0.29 -20.61
C PRO A 57 9.36 -1.03 -20.64
N ARG A 58 9.93 -2.10 -20.09
CA ARG A 58 9.28 -3.42 -19.99
C ARG A 58 8.08 -3.39 -19.04
N GLN A 59 8.22 -2.77 -17.86
CA GLN A 59 7.14 -2.67 -16.89
C GLN A 59 6.01 -1.77 -17.40
N GLN A 60 6.35 -0.68 -18.09
CA GLN A 60 5.36 0.20 -18.71
C GLN A 60 4.59 -0.52 -19.83
N ALA A 61 5.29 -1.22 -20.73
CA ALA A 61 4.65 -2.01 -21.78
C ALA A 61 3.73 -3.09 -21.19
N LEU A 62 4.19 -3.79 -20.15
CA LEU A 62 3.39 -4.78 -19.44
C LEU A 62 2.13 -4.15 -18.82
N ALA A 63 2.27 -3.06 -18.05
CA ALA A 63 1.12 -2.37 -17.44
C ALA A 63 0.08 -1.93 -18.49
N MET A 64 0.53 -1.42 -19.64
CA MET A 64 -0.32 -0.99 -20.74
C MET A 64 -1.00 -2.14 -21.50
N THR A 65 -0.48 -3.37 -21.38
CA THR A 65 -1.07 -4.55 -22.04
C THR A 65 -1.97 -5.35 -21.10
N LEU A 66 -1.72 -5.26 -19.79
CA LEU A 66 -2.50 -5.96 -18.76
C LEU A 66 -3.77 -5.22 -18.33
N LEU A 67 -3.85 -3.93 -18.64
CA LEU A 67 -4.96 -3.08 -18.25
C LEU A 67 -5.64 -2.51 -19.49
N ASP A 68 -6.96 -2.38 -19.42
CA ASP A 68 -7.76 -1.68 -20.40
C ASP A 68 -8.64 -0.64 -19.71
N ALA A 69 -8.69 0.55 -20.29
CA ALA A 69 -9.46 1.68 -19.75
C ALA A 69 -10.85 1.76 -20.39
N PRO A 70 -11.88 2.24 -19.67
CA PRO A 70 -11.82 2.86 -18.36
C PRO A 70 -11.61 1.86 -17.20
N LEU A 71 -10.77 2.24 -16.25
CA LEU A 71 -10.54 1.52 -15.01
C LEU A 71 -11.54 1.96 -13.95
N HIS A 72 -12.15 0.98 -13.25
CA HIS A 72 -13.12 1.22 -12.20
C HIS A 72 -12.82 0.36 -10.96
N TYR A 73 -11.73 0.68 -10.26
CA TYR A 73 -11.33 -0.02 -9.05
C TYR A 73 -11.51 0.87 -7.82
N ALA A 74 -12.61 0.67 -7.09
CA ALA A 74 -13.02 1.50 -5.96
C ALA A 74 -13.19 0.68 -4.66
N PRO A 75 -12.09 0.28 -4.00
CA PRO A 75 -12.15 -0.61 -2.85
C PRO A 75 -12.62 0.04 -1.55
N GLY A 76 -12.79 1.37 -1.54
CA GLY A 76 -13.24 2.14 -0.39
C GLY A 76 -12.27 2.09 0.79
N ARG A 77 -12.78 2.39 1.99
CA ARG A 77 -11.97 2.48 3.23
C ARG A 77 -11.42 1.14 3.71
N TYR A 78 -11.98 0.03 3.26
CA TYR A 78 -11.71 -1.32 3.76
C TYR A 78 -10.62 -2.03 2.94
N SER A 79 -9.54 -1.31 2.66
CA SER A 79 -8.45 -1.82 1.82
C SER A 79 -7.10 -1.28 2.24
N GLN A 80 -6.06 -1.96 1.78
CA GLN A 80 -4.66 -1.63 2.00
C GLN A 80 -4.00 -1.13 0.68
N PHE A 81 -2.88 -0.42 0.77
CA PHE A 81 -2.03 -0.13 -0.38
C PHE A 81 -1.02 -1.25 -0.60
N MET A 82 -0.65 -1.51 -1.85
CA MET A 82 0.28 -2.59 -2.23
C MET A 82 1.51 -1.97 -2.86
N VAL A 83 2.58 -1.81 -2.09
CA VAL A 83 3.72 -0.99 -2.49
C VAL A 83 4.86 -1.88 -3.03
N PRO A 84 5.44 -1.53 -4.19
CA PRO A 84 6.66 -2.17 -4.68
C PRO A 84 7.82 -2.04 -3.68
N ALA A 85 8.60 -3.10 -3.51
CA ALA A 85 9.76 -3.13 -2.62
C ALA A 85 11.04 -3.67 -3.28
N GLY A 86 10.94 -4.41 -4.39
CA GLY A 86 12.08 -4.84 -5.20
C GLY A 86 12.09 -4.24 -6.60
N LYS A 87 13.20 -4.44 -7.32
CA LYS A 87 13.45 -3.83 -8.65
C LYS A 87 12.49 -4.33 -9.73
N ASP A 88 12.00 -5.56 -9.59
CA ASP A 88 11.15 -6.19 -10.61
C ASP A 88 9.66 -5.96 -10.33
N SER A 89 9.34 -5.49 -9.12
CA SER A 89 8.01 -5.06 -8.72
C SER A 89 7.69 -3.63 -9.17
N PHE A 90 6.43 -3.36 -9.51
CA PHE A 90 5.98 -2.05 -9.94
C PHE A 90 4.50 -1.79 -9.60
N PRO A 91 4.09 -0.51 -9.44
CA PRO A 91 2.68 -0.18 -9.24
C PRO A 91 1.89 -0.49 -10.50
N LEU A 92 0.80 -1.24 -10.37
CA LEU A 92 -0.10 -1.57 -11.47
C LEU A 92 -1.30 -0.61 -11.50
N LEU A 93 -1.91 -0.36 -10.35
CA LEU A 93 -3.01 0.58 -10.19
C LEU A 93 -2.63 1.67 -9.20
N LEU A 94 -2.82 2.93 -9.59
CA LEU A 94 -2.66 4.08 -8.68
C LEU A 94 -4.01 4.66 -8.30
N GLY A 95 -4.14 5.01 -7.04
CA GLY A 95 -5.27 5.80 -6.58
C GLY A 95 -5.22 7.20 -7.17
N LYS A 96 -6.34 7.67 -7.72
CA LYS A 96 -6.43 8.96 -8.43
C LYS A 96 -6.25 10.16 -7.51
N LYS A 97 -6.63 10.05 -6.23
CA LYS A 97 -6.53 11.14 -5.26
C LYS A 97 -5.12 11.28 -4.70
N THR A 98 -4.49 10.17 -4.36
CA THR A 98 -3.24 10.15 -3.59
C THR A 98 -2.03 9.75 -4.40
N GLY A 99 -2.19 9.11 -5.56
CA GLY A 99 -1.09 8.52 -6.32
C GLY A 99 -0.44 7.33 -5.62
N ARG A 100 -1.10 6.74 -4.61
CA ARG A 100 -0.59 5.57 -3.88
C ARG A 100 -0.92 4.28 -4.62
N PRO A 101 -0.02 3.28 -4.63
CA PRO A 101 -0.25 1.98 -5.22
C PRO A 101 -1.41 1.21 -4.57
N MET A 102 -2.47 0.95 -5.31
CA MET A 102 -3.63 0.16 -4.84
C MET A 102 -3.53 -1.32 -5.22
N ALA A 103 -2.82 -1.60 -6.31
CA ALA A 103 -2.38 -2.91 -6.72
C ALA A 103 -0.98 -2.80 -7.30
N SER A 104 -0.18 -3.86 -7.14
CA SER A 104 1.17 -3.94 -7.69
C SER A 104 1.40 -5.29 -8.33
N ALA A 105 2.34 -5.32 -9.27
CA ALA A 105 2.67 -6.47 -10.09
C ALA A 105 4.18 -6.65 -10.19
N GLY A 106 4.61 -7.80 -10.71
CA GLY A 106 6.00 -7.99 -11.10
C GLY A 106 6.25 -9.37 -11.68
N VAL A 107 7.48 -9.54 -12.16
CA VAL A 107 8.01 -10.81 -12.67
C VAL A 107 9.38 -11.03 -12.06
N SER A 108 9.52 -11.97 -11.12
CA SER A 108 10.81 -12.21 -10.46
C SER A 108 11.85 -12.76 -11.44
N GLU A 109 13.13 -12.72 -11.04
CA GLU A 109 14.24 -13.30 -11.81
C GLU A 109 14.02 -14.78 -12.16
N GLN A 110 13.34 -15.54 -11.30
CA GLN A 110 13.01 -16.96 -11.52
C GLN A 110 11.75 -17.16 -12.40
N GLY A 111 11.20 -16.08 -12.96
CA GLY A 111 10.06 -16.11 -13.86
C GLY A 111 8.69 -16.12 -13.17
N ARG A 112 8.63 -15.96 -11.83
CA ARG A 112 7.34 -15.86 -11.14
C ARG A 112 6.63 -14.58 -11.50
N ARG A 113 5.44 -14.70 -12.05
CA ARG A 113 4.50 -13.59 -12.17
C ARG A 113 3.72 -13.44 -10.88
N TYR A 114 3.55 -12.21 -10.41
CA TYR A 114 2.75 -11.96 -9.22
C TYR A 114 1.93 -10.69 -9.34
N LEU A 115 0.77 -10.71 -8.69
CA LEU A 115 -0.14 -9.58 -8.51
C LEU A 115 -0.55 -9.51 -7.05
N ALA A 116 -0.65 -8.30 -6.51
CA ALA A 116 -1.18 -8.07 -5.18
C ALA A 116 -2.24 -6.98 -5.20
N PHE A 117 -3.40 -7.27 -4.62
CA PHE A 117 -4.48 -6.31 -4.43
C PHE A 117 -4.65 -5.93 -2.96
N GLY A 118 -4.94 -4.65 -2.75
CA GLY A 118 -5.32 -4.05 -1.47
C GLY A 118 -6.56 -4.64 -0.79
N THR A 119 -7.35 -5.43 -1.53
CA THR A 119 -8.58 -6.06 -1.07
C THR A 119 -8.90 -7.27 -1.97
N VAL A 120 -10.13 -7.79 -1.91
CA VAL A 120 -10.64 -8.90 -2.73
C VAL A 120 -11.60 -8.36 -3.79
N PRO A 121 -11.15 -8.12 -5.04
CA PRO A 121 -11.95 -7.43 -6.07
C PRO A 121 -12.87 -8.37 -6.85
N VAL A 122 -13.57 -9.28 -6.17
CA VAL A 122 -14.39 -10.34 -6.80
C VAL A 122 -15.89 -10.23 -6.47
N THR A 123 -16.25 -9.18 -5.74
CA THR A 123 -17.61 -8.84 -5.33
C THR A 123 -18.26 -7.88 -6.33
N TYR A 124 -19.59 -7.74 -6.27
CA TYR A 124 -20.37 -7.06 -7.31
C TYR A 124 -20.00 -5.58 -7.48
N GLU A 125 -19.50 -4.92 -6.42
CA GLU A 125 -19.02 -3.54 -6.49
C GLU A 125 -17.80 -3.35 -7.40
N PHE A 126 -17.10 -4.44 -7.75
CA PHE A 126 -15.99 -4.46 -8.69
C PHE A 126 -16.38 -5.00 -10.07
N GLU A 127 -17.67 -5.23 -10.36
CA GLU A 127 -18.11 -5.81 -11.63
C GLU A 127 -17.57 -5.04 -12.86
N PRO A 128 -17.54 -3.70 -12.90
CA PRO A 128 -16.91 -2.96 -13.99
C PRO A 128 -15.41 -3.22 -14.16
N PHE A 129 -14.73 -3.70 -13.12
CA PHE A 129 -13.31 -4.07 -13.16
C PHE A 129 -13.07 -5.55 -13.50
N PHE A 130 -14.11 -6.39 -13.56
CA PHE A 130 -13.93 -7.82 -13.83
C PHE A 130 -13.23 -8.14 -15.15
N PRO A 131 -13.45 -7.44 -16.28
CA PRO A 131 -12.70 -7.70 -17.50
C PRO A 131 -11.19 -7.55 -17.30
N ASN A 132 -10.76 -6.48 -16.63
CA ASN A 132 -9.35 -6.29 -16.25
C ASN A 132 -8.86 -7.40 -15.31
N LEU A 133 -9.66 -7.83 -14.34
CA LEU A 133 -9.28 -8.93 -13.44
C LEU A 133 -9.15 -10.27 -14.18
N GLN A 134 -10.00 -10.53 -15.18
CA GLN A 134 -9.91 -11.72 -16.03
C GLN A 134 -8.62 -11.73 -16.85
N GLU A 135 -8.28 -10.60 -17.48
CA GLU A 135 -7.02 -10.41 -18.22
C GLU A 135 -5.79 -10.63 -17.32
N LEU A 136 -5.83 -10.07 -16.12
CA LEU A 136 -4.77 -10.20 -15.12
C LEU A 136 -4.58 -11.65 -14.63
N VAL A 137 -5.69 -12.38 -14.38
CA VAL A 137 -5.62 -13.81 -14.01
C VAL A 137 -5.17 -14.65 -15.20
N GLY A 138 -5.62 -14.33 -16.42
CA GLY A 138 -5.17 -14.97 -17.66
C GLY A 138 -3.66 -14.85 -17.85
N TRP A 139 -3.13 -13.64 -17.69
CA TRP A 139 -1.70 -13.39 -17.71
C TRP A 139 -0.92 -14.14 -16.64
N LEU A 140 -1.45 -14.22 -15.40
CA LEU A 140 -0.82 -15.05 -14.39
C LEU A 140 -0.73 -16.52 -14.82
N LEU A 141 -1.76 -17.05 -15.47
CA LEU A 141 -1.82 -18.45 -15.90
C LEU A 141 -0.94 -18.76 -17.13
N SER A 142 -0.93 -17.90 -18.15
CA SER A 142 -0.21 -18.18 -19.41
C SER A 142 1.15 -17.49 -19.53
N GLY A 143 1.33 -16.38 -18.83
CA GLY A 143 2.47 -15.47 -19.03
C GLY A 143 2.33 -14.53 -20.22
N GLU A 144 1.29 -14.70 -21.03
CA GLU A 144 0.97 -13.83 -22.15
C GLU A 144 -0.13 -12.85 -21.75
N PRO A 145 -0.09 -11.58 -22.21
CA PRO A 145 -1.23 -10.69 -22.09
C PRO A 145 -2.43 -11.28 -22.83
N GLY A 146 -3.64 -11.08 -22.33
CA GLY A 146 -4.84 -11.67 -22.90
C GLY A 146 -5.51 -12.70 -21.98
N PHE A 147 -6.80 -12.90 -22.21
CA PHE A 147 -7.58 -13.99 -21.63
C PHE A 147 -7.30 -15.34 -22.32
N VAL A 148 -6.03 -15.74 -22.36
CA VAL A 148 -5.57 -16.99 -22.99
C VAL A 148 -4.81 -17.80 -21.97
N TYR A 149 -5.23 -19.05 -21.74
CA TYR A 149 -4.54 -20.01 -20.87
C TYR A 149 -4.95 -21.45 -21.24
N LYS A 150 -4.17 -22.42 -20.74
CA LYS A 150 -4.37 -23.84 -21.01
C LYS A 150 -5.69 -24.33 -20.39
N PRO A 151 -6.56 -25.03 -21.13
CA PRO A 151 -7.70 -25.74 -20.55
C PRO A 151 -7.25 -26.75 -19.48
N GLY A 152 -8.00 -26.83 -18.40
CA GLY A 152 -7.69 -27.64 -17.23
C GLY A 152 -6.62 -27.06 -16.30
N ALA A 153 -6.26 -25.77 -16.45
CA ALA A 153 -5.30 -25.12 -15.55
C ALA A 153 -5.78 -25.20 -14.09
N VAL A 154 -4.86 -25.56 -13.19
CA VAL A 154 -5.13 -25.77 -11.77
C VAL A 154 -4.88 -24.49 -10.99
N VAL A 155 -5.93 -23.88 -10.47
CA VAL A 155 -5.86 -22.72 -9.59
C VAL A 155 -6.04 -23.17 -8.14
N ALA A 156 -4.96 -23.07 -7.37
CA ALA A 156 -4.95 -23.32 -5.94
C ALA A 156 -5.43 -22.09 -5.16
N THR A 157 -6.18 -22.30 -4.08
CA THR A 157 -6.54 -21.26 -3.11
C THR A 157 -5.98 -21.59 -1.73
N ALA A 158 -5.49 -20.58 -1.00
CA ALA A 158 -5.01 -20.75 0.37
C ALA A 158 -5.23 -19.48 1.21
N PHE A 159 -5.52 -19.64 2.50
CA PHE A 159 -5.58 -18.54 3.48
C PHE A 159 -6.52 -17.38 3.12
N LEU A 160 -7.60 -17.64 2.36
CA LEU A 160 -8.63 -16.64 2.03
C LEU A 160 -9.69 -16.47 3.13
N GLY A 161 -9.73 -17.39 4.09
CA GLY A 161 -10.73 -17.48 5.18
C GLY A 161 -12.16 -17.22 4.71
N ALA A 162 -12.80 -16.17 5.24
CA ALA A 162 -14.19 -15.85 4.91
C ALA A 162 -14.42 -15.47 3.42
N GLN A 163 -13.36 -15.13 2.68
CA GLN A 163 -13.44 -14.73 1.27
C GLN A 163 -13.35 -15.92 0.30
N GLU A 164 -12.99 -17.11 0.79
CA GLU A 164 -12.79 -18.34 -0.01
C GLU A 164 -13.94 -18.60 -0.99
N LYS A 165 -15.20 -18.57 -0.51
CA LYS A 165 -16.39 -18.84 -1.34
C LYS A 165 -16.60 -17.77 -2.41
N LYS A 166 -16.30 -16.51 -2.13
CA LYS A 166 -16.46 -15.41 -3.08
C LYS A 166 -15.42 -15.50 -4.19
N VAL A 167 -14.15 -15.69 -3.82
CA VAL A 167 -13.04 -15.84 -4.76
C VAL A 167 -13.24 -17.06 -5.65
N THR A 168 -13.45 -18.24 -5.07
CA THR A 168 -13.70 -19.47 -5.86
C THR A 168 -14.96 -19.36 -6.71
N GLY A 169 -16.02 -18.74 -6.20
CA GLY A 169 -17.25 -18.49 -6.96
C GLY A 169 -17.04 -17.58 -8.16
N TRP A 170 -16.26 -16.50 -8.01
CA TRP A 170 -15.91 -15.61 -9.10
C TRP A 170 -15.02 -16.31 -10.14
N LEU A 171 -14.01 -17.05 -9.69
CA LEU A 171 -13.12 -17.81 -10.57
C LEU A 171 -13.90 -18.82 -11.44
N ARG A 172 -14.83 -19.58 -10.86
CA ARG A 172 -15.67 -20.53 -11.64
C ARG A 172 -16.55 -19.85 -12.68
N ARG A 173 -17.05 -18.64 -12.39
CA ARG A 173 -17.97 -17.92 -13.29
C ARG A 173 -17.23 -17.21 -14.41
N ASN A 174 -16.05 -16.68 -14.12
CA ASN A 174 -15.34 -15.76 -15.01
C ASN A 174 -14.13 -16.38 -15.69
N MET A 175 -13.62 -17.52 -15.22
CA MET A 175 -12.54 -18.28 -15.83
C MET A 175 -13.09 -19.59 -16.40
N LYS A 176 -12.84 -19.86 -17.68
CA LYS A 176 -13.30 -21.06 -18.39
C LYS A 176 -12.35 -22.22 -18.15
N ASP A 177 -12.88 -23.42 -17.99
CA ASP A 177 -12.11 -24.67 -17.97
C ASP A 177 -10.94 -24.70 -16.97
N ILE A 178 -11.04 -24.02 -15.83
CA ILE A 178 -10.07 -24.15 -14.75
C ILE A 178 -10.50 -25.21 -13.74
N ALA A 179 -9.53 -25.89 -13.14
CA ALA A 179 -9.73 -26.71 -11.96
C ALA A 179 -9.42 -25.89 -10.70
N LEU A 180 -10.31 -25.91 -9.71
CA LEU A 180 -10.07 -25.24 -8.43
C LEU A 180 -9.75 -26.25 -7.35
N VAL A 181 -8.66 -26.01 -6.62
CA VAL A 181 -8.26 -26.80 -5.45
C VAL A 181 -8.01 -25.88 -4.27
N ARG A 182 -8.56 -26.22 -3.11
CA ARG A 182 -8.26 -25.53 -1.86
C ARG A 182 -7.11 -26.25 -1.17
N CYS A 183 -6.07 -25.52 -0.82
CA CYS A 183 -4.94 -26.04 -0.08
C CYS A 183 -5.13 -25.83 1.42
N ASP A 184 -5.04 -26.92 2.18
CA ASP A 184 -4.94 -26.88 3.63
C ASP A 184 -3.47 -26.87 4.08
N VAL A 185 -3.22 -26.36 5.28
CA VAL A 185 -1.86 -26.16 5.81
C VAL A 185 -1.02 -27.44 5.80
N LEU A 186 -1.62 -28.57 6.20
CA LEU A 186 -0.93 -29.86 6.32
C LEU A 186 -0.48 -30.48 4.98
N GLY A 187 -1.11 -30.08 3.86
CA GLY A 187 -0.80 -30.57 2.51
C GLY A 187 -0.41 -29.45 1.54
N LEU A 188 -0.01 -28.29 2.08
CA LEU A 188 0.16 -27.07 1.30
C LEU A 188 1.20 -27.26 0.20
N LYS A 189 2.32 -27.91 0.51
CA LYS A 189 3.42 -28.12 -0.43
C LYS A 189 2.99 -28.97 -1.63
N GLU A 190 2.32 -30.08 -1.38
CA GLU A 190 1.84 -31.01 -2.40
C GLU A 190 0.77 -30.34 -3.26
N CYS A 191 -0.16 -29.62 -2.63
CA CYS A 191 -1.23 -28.89 -3.30
C CYS A 191 -0.69 -27.81 -4.24
N LEU A 192 0.23 -26.95 -3.75
CA LEU A 192 0.90 -25.95 -4.60
C LEU A 192 1.80 -26.58 -5.66
N GLY A 193 2.28 -27.80 -5.42
CA GLY A 193 3.16 -28.52 -6.33
C GLY A 193 2.51 -28.90 -7.65
N ALA A 194 1.18 -29.04 -7.68
CA ALA A 194 0.37 -29.36 -8.84
C ALA A 194 -0.39 -28.16 -9.43
N ALA A 195 -0.22 -26.96 -8.85
CA ALA A 195 -0.94 -25.77 -9.28
C ALA A 195 -0.21 -25.02 -10.41
N ASP A 196 -0.98 -24.38 -11.27
CA ASP A 196 -0.52 -23.44 -12.31
C ASP A 196 -0.58 -21.99 -11.83
N LEU A 197 -1.41 -21.71 -10.80
CA LEU A 197 -1.54 -20.43 -10.11
C LEU A 197 -1.95 -20.69 -8.67
N VAL A 198 -1.46 -19.90 -7.72
CA VAL A 198 -2.03 -19.84 -6.38
C VAL A 198 -2.64 -18.47 -6.08
N VAL A 199 -3.87 -18.48 -5.58
CA VAL A 199 -4.56 -17.32 -5.02
C VAL A 199 -4.47 -17.38 -3.50
N VAL A 200 -3.79 -16.40 -2.90
CA VAL A 200 -3.49 -16.39 -1.47
C VAL A 200 -4.13 -15.18 -0.78
N GLY A 201 -4.69 -15.41 0.40
CA GLY A 201 -5.12 -14.34 1.31
C GLY A 201 -4.09 -14.06 2.40
N ALA A 202 -4.55 -13.48 3.50
CA ALA A 202 -3.75 -13.31 4.71
C ALA A 202 -4.51 -13.71 5.99
N GLU A 203 -5.45 -14.66 5.88
CA GLU A 203 -6.14 -15.29 7.02
C GLU A 203 -5.31 -16.46 7.55
N GLY A 204 -4.31 -16.16 8.36
CA GLY A 204 -3.47 -17.15 9.03
C GLY A 204 -2.49 -16.50 10.02
N ASP A 205 -1.73 -17.32 10.73
CA ASP A 205 -0.70 -16.87 11.66
C ASP A 205 0.71 -16.78 11.03
N LEU A 206 1.69 -16.32 11.82
CA LEU A 206 3.06 -16.14 11.35
C LEU A 206 3.73 -17.46 10.94
N ALA A 207 3.44 -18.57 11.62
CA ALA A 207 4.02 -19.87 11.31
C ALA A 207 3.45 -20.43 10.00
N GLU A 208 2.15 -20.27 9.79
CA GLU A 208 1.47 -20.61 8.53
C GLU A 208 2.00 -19.78 7.36
N ALA A 209 2.21 -18.48 7.55
CA ALA A 209 2.84 -17.61 6.56
C ALA A 209 4.25 -18.10 6.18
N GLN A 210 5.05 -18.50 7.18
CA GLN A 210 6.40 -19.03 6.95
C GLN A 210 6.35 -20.35 6.16
N THR A 211 5.40 -21.22 6.46
CA THR A 211 5.15 -22.46 5.71
C THR A 211 4.78 -22.16 4.26
N LEU A 212 3.86 -21.22 4.02
CA LEU A 212 3.48 -20.77 2.68
C LEU A 212 4.69 -20.21 1.91
N VAL A 213 5.45 -19.29 2.51
CA VAL A 213 6.64 -18.70 1.87
C VAL A 213 7.67 -19.79 1.53
N ASN A 214 7.86 -20.78 2.40
CA ASN A 214 8.77 -21.90 2.13
C ASN A 214 8.27 -22.79 0.99
N ALA A 215 6.98 -23.10 0.94
CA ALA A 215 6.38 -23.86 -0.16
C ALA A 215 6.49 -23.09 -1.49
N LEU A 216 6.22 -21.79 -1.47
CA LEU A 216 6.42 -20.91 -2.61
C LEU A 216 7.88 -20.89 -3.06
N LYS A 217 8.87 -20.81 -2.16
CA LYS A 217 10.30 -20.86 -2.54
C LYS A 217 10.67 -22.15 -3.29
N GLN A 218 10.10 -23.29 -2.90
CA GLN A 218 10.32 -24.57 -3.58
C GLN A 218 9.68 -24.63 -4.98
N LYS A 219 8.66 -23.79 -5.23
CA LYS A 219 8.02 -23.61 -6.53
C LYS A 219 8.27 -22.18 -7.00
N SER A 220 9.55 -21.83 -7.13
CA SER A 220 10.00 -20.45 -7.33
C SER A 220 9.32 -19.74 -8.50
N ALA A 221 8.96 -20.44 -9.58
CA ALA A 221 8.26 -19.89 -10.74
C ALA A 221 6.71 -19.89 -10.65
N LEU A 222 6.11 -20.52 -9.64
CA LEU A 222 4.63 -20.59 -9.49
C LEU A 222 4.03 -19.19 -9.39
N PRO A 223 3.14 -18.79 -10.31
CA PRO A 223 2.46 -17.50 -10.26
C PRO A 223 1.61 -17.32 -9.00
N VAL A 224 1.56 -16.08 -8.48
CA VAL A 224 0.86 -15.74 -7.24
C VAL A 224 -0.10 -14.57 -7.43
N LEU A 225 -1.38 -14.77 -7.12
CA LEU A 225 -2.35 -13.70 -6.90
C LEU A 225 -2.57 -13.53 -5.40
N TYR A 226 -2.03 -12.46 -4.83
CA TYR A 226 -2.26 -12.09 -3.45
C TYR A 226 -3.46 -11.14 -3.33
N LEU A 227 -4.39 -11.46 -2.42
CA LEU A 227 -5.57 -10.65 -2.11
C LEU A 227 -5.57 -10.33 -0.62
N HIS A 228 -5.44 -9.06 -0.26
CA HIS A 228 -5.40 -8.69 1.16
C HIS A 228 -6.79 -8.85 1.81
N THR A 229 -6.92 -9.80 2.75
CA THR A 229 -8.15 -10.07 3.50
C THR A 229 -8.33 -9.28 4.81
N PRO A 230 -7.28 -8.78 5.50
CA PRO A 230 -7.39 -7.96 6.72
C PRO A 230 -7.91 -6.52 6.52
N PHE A 231 -8.62 -6.25 5.43
CA PHE A 231 -9.20 -4.94 5.09
C PHE A 231 -8.17 -3.80 5.03
N TRP A 232 -8.22 -2.84 5.96
CA TRP A 232 -7.29 -1.71 6.03
C TRP A 232 -6.13 -1.93 7.02
N LYS A 233 -6.13 -3.09 7.70
CA LYS A 233 -5.17 -3.38 8.75
C LYS A 233 -3.86 -3.89 8.16
N GLU A 234 -2.82 -3.75 8.94
CA GLU A 234 -1.56 -4.43 8.70
C GLU A 234 -1.64 -5.88 9.19
N SER A 235 -0.87 -6.78 8.57
CA SER A 235 -0.78 -8.18 9.01
C SER A 235 0.66 -8.68 8.89
N GLN A 236 1.15 -9.38 9.92
CA GLN A 236 2.47 -10.00 9.86
C GLN A 236 2.51 -11.15 8.83
N PHE A 237 1.39 -11.87 8.68
CA PHE A 237 1.21 -12.86 7.61
C PHE A 237 1.39 -12.18 6.24
N ALA A 238 0.65 -11.09 6.02
CA ALA A 238 0.71 -10.30 4.79
C ALA A 238 2.14 -9.82 4.52
N SER A 239 2.82 -9.27 5.53
CA SER A 239 4.20 -8.80 5.41
C SER A 239 5.14 -9.91 4.94
N LEU A 240 5.10 -11.10 5.53
CA LEU A 240 5.98 -12.21 5.10
C LEU A 240 5.70 -12.64 3.65
N VAL A 241 4.43 -12.80 3.28
CA VAL A 241 4.06 -13.23 1.92
C VAL A 241 4.43 -12.15 0.91
N LEU A 242 4.05 -10.89 1.13
CA LEU A 242 4.36 -9.79 0.23
C LEU A 242 5.86 -9.59 0.07
N ASN A 243 6.65 -9.66 1.15
CA ASN A 243 8.11 -9.54 1.06
C ASN A 243 8.72 -10.64 0.17
N SER A 244 8.15 -11.85 0.18
CA SER A 244 8.57 -12.94 -0.72
C SER A 244 8.25 -12.69 -2.20
N LEU A 245 7.39 -11.72 -2.48
CA LEU A 245 6.99 -11.26 -3.82
C LEU A 245 7.61 -9.91 -4.16
N GLU A 246 8.63 -9.45 -3.42
CA GLU A 246 9.23 -8.11 -3.61
C GLU A 246 8.23 -6.96 -3.44
N LEU A 247 7.18 -7.18 -2.67
CA LEU A 247 6.16 -6.20 -2.34
C LEU A 247 6.13 -5.96 -0.82
N ARG A 248 5.41 -4.92 -0.42
CA ARG A 248 5.06 -4.68 0.98
C ARG A 248 3.68 -4.06 1.08
N GLN A 249 3.06 -4.22 2.25
CA GLN A 249 1.85 -3.47 2.57
C GLN A 249 2.16 -1.97 2.69
N GLY A 250 1.12 -1.16 2.51
CA GLY A 250 1.13 0.26 2.78
C GLY A 250 1.32 0.59 4.27
N GLU A 251 1.21 1.87 4.58
CA GLU A 251 1.34 2.36 5.96
C GLU A 251 0.13 1.98 6.82
N ALA A 252 0.30 2.16 8.13
CA ALA A 252 -0.74 1.93 9.13
C ALA A 252 -2.08 2.56 8.72
N GLY A 253 -3.11 1.72 8.77
CA GLY A 253 -4.50 2.06 8.49
C GLY A 253 -4.87 2.18 7.00
N GLY A 254 -3.94 1.92 6.07
CA GLY A 254 -4.25 1.69 4.67
C GLY A 254 -5.08 2.80 4.02
N ASN A 255 -6.11 2.43 3.28
CA ASN A 255 -6.97 3.35 2.54
C ASN A 255 -8.11 3.96 3.38
N TYR A 256 -8.07 3.82 4.72
CA TYR A 256 -9.21 4.17 5.57
C TYR A 256 -9.61 5.65 5.47
N TRP A 257 -8.63 6.55 5.53
CA TRP A 257 -8.89 8.00 5.46
C TRP A 257 -8.93 8.54 4.04
N ALA A 258 -8.04 8.04 3.17
CA ALA A 258 -7.94 8.52 1.79
C ALA A 258 -9.18 8.13 0.96
N GLN A 259 -9.74 6.93 1.20
CA GLN A 259 -10.81 6.36 0.40
C GLN A 259 -10.55 6.56 -1.10
N ASP A 260 -9.31 6.27 -1.47
CA ASP A 260 -8.85 6.43 -2.83
C ASP A 260 -9.40 5.30 -3.72
N ALA A 261 -9.42 5.57 -5.01
CA ALA A 261 -9.89 4.66 -6.04
C ALA A 261 -9.05 4.86 -7.31
N ALA A 262 -8.78 3.77 -8.01
CA ALA A 262 -8.15 3.80 -9.32
C ALA A 262 -9.27 3.85 -10.38
N ASN A 263 -9.92 5.01 -10.45
CA ASN A 263 -10.97 5.32 -11.42
C ASN A 263 -10.38 6.20 -12.54
N TRP A 264 -9.95 5.57 -13.63
CA TRP A 264 -9.20 6.23 -14.70
C TRP A 264 -9.89 6.06 -16.03
N ASP A 265 -10.20 7.16 -16.71
CA ASP A 265 -10.81 7.12 -18.04
C ASP A 265 -9.80 6.72 -19.12
N ASN A 266 -8.49 6.93 -18.84
CA ASN A 266 -7.40 6.53 -19.71
C ASN A 266 -6.15 6.16 -18.88
N LEU A 267 -5.36 5.21 -19.40
CA LEU A 267 -4.14 4.75 -18.74
C LEU A 267 -3.02 5.80 -18.78
N GLY A 268 -3.02 6.68 -19.78
CA GLY A 268 -2.02 7.75 -19.91
C GLY A 268 -1.98 8.66 -18.69
N ASP A 269 -3.14 9.12 -18.24
CA ASP A 269 -3.29 9.97 -17.04
C ASP A 269 -2.85 9.23 -15.78
N MET A 270 -3.17 7.94 -15.67
CA MET A 270 -2.68 7.12 -14.55
C MET A 270 -1.14 7.06 -14.57
N LEU A 271 -0.52 6.84 -15.73
CA LEU A 271 0.94 6.80 -15.89
C LEU A 271 1.61 8.16 -15.60
N GLN A 272 0.93 9.27 -15.90
CA GLN A 272 1.43 10.61 -15.59
C GLN A 272 1.19 11.03 -14.12
N THR A 273 0.53 10.18 -13.32
CA THR A 273 0.25 10.48 -11.92
C THR A 273 1.53 10.49 -11.10
N ARG A 274 1.70 11.54 -10.28
CA ARG A 274 2.79 11.63 -9.31
C ARG A 274 2.67 10.51 -8.29
N LEU A 275 3.75 9.77 -8.09
CA LEU A 275 3.78 8.75 -7.07
C LEU A 275 3.92 9.38 -5.69
N ALA A 276 2.97 9.09 -4.81
CA ALA A 276 3.18 9.26 -3.38
C ALA A 276 3.97 8.05 -2.87
N MET A 277 5.27 8.03 -3.16
CA MET A 277 6.19 7.14 -2.47
C MET A 277 6.37 7.69 -1.06
N ASN A 278 6.14 6.86 -0.05
CA ASN A 278 6.28 7.19 1.37
C ASN A 278 7.47 8.13 1.60
N THR A 279 7.21 9.43 1.72
CA THR A 279 8.11 10.29 2.47
C THR A 279 7.99 9.78 3.90
N ALA A 280 9.11 9.33 4.48
CA ALA A 280 9.18 9.07 5.91
C ALA A 280 8.45 10.21 6.66
N PRO A 281 7.72 9.91 7.75
CA PRO A 281 6.89 10.92 8.40
C PRO A 281 7.77 12.13 8.71
N ALA A 282 7.34 13.30 8.23
CA ALA A 282 7.95 14.56 8.64
C ALA A 282 7.99 14.55 10.16
N GLU A 283 9.21 14.68 10.71
CA GLU A 283 9.41 14.85 12.14
C GLU A 283 8.42 15.93 12.60
N LYS A 284 7.55 15.53 13.54
CA LYS A 284 6.68 16.49 14.21
C LYS A 284 7.62 17.47 14.92
N GLY A 285 7.69 18.69 14.40
CA GLY A 285 8.32 19.79 15.11
C GLY A 285 7.63 19.95 16.46
N GLU A 286 8.42 19.88 17.52
CA GLU A 286 8.07 20.39 18.86
C GLU A 286 7.95 21.92 18.84
#